data_AF-A0A932B687-F1
#
_entry.id   AF-A0A932B687-F1
#
_cell.length_a   1.000
_cell.length_b   1.000
_cell.length_c   1.000
_cell.angle_alpha   90.00
_cell.angle_beta   90.00
_cell.angle_gamma   90.00
#
_symmetry.space_group_name_H-M   'P 1'
#
loop_
_entity.id
_entity.type
_entity.pdbx_description
1 polymer ?
#
loop_
_entity_poly.entity_id
_entity_poly.type
_entity_poly.pdbx_seq_one_letter_code
_entity_poly.pdbx_strand_id
1 'polypeptide(L)'
;MADLAWRMTPEKHIKLVTGVLASSVAIEVNLLAGLERLPDAAYHGLHIALMAAVVLSQFMLYVSSKGRSPYAGYAGWMALGMASTAVGDYVNGAMSGVEPVSLKLTWALLLFGVGYVIYVVMLWRHDREMAAAGQGARGLWRYGLALPVLVGNLLAWIQHVQPGVQAHTLLCYGSFVFNLTIYVAMPVLAMRYFINSQWHVGGLVVLIGGVLIPYSDLILFGSWLRSGVDPAVPSFQLYAYNWIVYFGGQALMAMFPALVMQSEARAKAA
;
A
#
# COMPACT_ATOMS: atom_id res chain seq x y z
N MET A 1 -7.55 2.95 -36.74
CA MET A 1 -6.39 3.26 -35.88
C MET A 1 -6.02 1.99 -35.14
N ALA A 2 -4.86 1.39 -35.42
CA ALA A 2 -4.45 0.14 -34.80
C ALA A 2 -4.32 0.30 -33.28
N ASP A 3 -5.02 -0.54 -32.51
CA ASP A 3 -4.82 -0.65 -31.08
C ASP A 3 -3.45 -1.30 -30.86
N LEU A 4 -2.44 -0.46 -30.59
CA LEU A 4 -1.08 -0.91 -30.37
C LEU A 4 -1.07 -1.88 -29.19
N ALA A 5 -0.67 -3.13 -29.42
CA ALA A 5 -0.71 -4.22 -28.45
C ALA A 5 -0.03 -3.91 -27.10
N TRP A 6 0.89 -2.94 -27.08
CA TRP A 6 1.58 -2.48 -25.87
C TRP A 6 0.74 -1.53 -24.99
N ARG A 7 -0.40 -1.03 -25.46
CA ARG A 7 -1.22 -0.06 -24.72
C ARG A 7 -1.87 -0.69 -23.48
N MET A 8 -1.57 -0.10 -22.33
CA MET A 8 -2.20 -0.44 -21.05
C MET A 8 -3.45 0.41 -20.85
N THR A 9 -4.62 -0.18 -21.01
CA THR A 9 -5.89 0.46 -20.64
C THR A 9 -6.17 0.26 -19.15
N PRO A 10 -7.04 1.06 -18.52
CA PRO A 10 -7.44 0.86 -17.13
C PRO A 10 -7.96 -0.56 -16.85
N GLU A 11 -8.72 -1.15 -17.78
CA GLU A 11 -9.23 -2.52 -17.65
C GLU A 11 -8.11 -3.57 -17.73
N LYS A 12 -7.17 -3.43 -18.67
CA LYS A 12 -6.00 -4.32 -18.78
C LYS A 12 -5.14 -4.25 -17.52
N HIS A 13 -4.95 -3.04 -16.96
CA HIS A 13 -4.23 -2.83 -15.71
C HIS A 13 -4.87 -3.59 -14.55
N ILE A 14 -6.19 -3.40 -14.33
CA ILE A 14 -6.93 -4.08 -13.26
C ILE A 14 -6.83 -5.60 -13.42
N LYS A 15 -7.00 -6.14 -14.64
CA LYS A 15 -6.87 -7.58 -14.92
C LYS A 15 -5.48 -8.10 -14.58
N LEU A 16 -4.43 -7.38 -14.98
CA LEU A 16 -3.04 -7.75 -14.70
C LEU A 16 -2.78 -7.76 -13.18
N VAL A 17 -3.09 -6.66 -12.49
CA VAL A 17 -2.86 -6.54 -11.04
C VAL A 17 -3.64 -7.61 -10.27
N THR A 18 -4.88 -7.89 -10.67
CA THR A 18 -5.69 -8.98 -10.08
C THR A 18 -5.04 -10.35 -10.30
N GLY A 19 -4.52 -10.62 -11.50
CA GLY A 19 -3.82 -11.87 -11.81
C GLY A 19 -2.53 -12.04 -11.01
N VAL A 20 -1.75 -10.96 -10.85
CA VAL A 20 -0.54 -10.96 -10.00
C VAL A 20 -0.92 -11.20 -8.54
N LEU A 21 -1.96 -10.53 -8.03
CA LEU A 21 -2.48 -10.75 -6.67
C LEU A 21 -2.92 -12.19 -6.45
N ALA A 22 -3.71 -12.75 -7.37
CA ALA A 22 -4.17 -14.13 -7.28
C ALA A 22 -3.01 -15.12 -7.30
N SER A 23 -1.99 -14.87 -8.13
CA SER A 23 -0.78 -15.69 -8.21
C SER A 23 0.01 -15.63 -6.90
N SER A 24 0.18 -14.43 -6.34
CA SER A 24 0.83 -14.25 -5.03
C SER A 24 0.08 -15.03 -3.94
N VAL A 25 -1.23 -14.84 -3.80
CA VAL A 25 -2.04 -15.55 -2.81
C VAL A 25 -1.94 -17.06 -2.98
N ALA A 26 -1.99 -17.58 -4.22
CA ALA A 26 -1.86 -19.01 -4.47
C ALA A 26 -0.50 -19.56 -4.02
N ILE A 27 0.60 -18.84 -4.32
CA ILE A 27 1.94 -19.23 -3.89
C ILE A 27 2.03 -19.23 -2.37
N GLU A 28 1.59 -18.15 -1.72
CA GLU A 28 1.65 -18.00 -0.27
C GLU A 28 0.82 -19.07 0.47
N VAL A 29 -0.37 -19.40 -0.02
CA VAL A 29 -1.20 -20.47 0.56
C VAL A 29 -0.49 -21.83 0.47
N ASN A 30 0.19 -22.14 -0.63
CA ASN A 30 0.96 -23.39 -0.76
C ASN A 30 2.14 -23.45 0.22
N LEU A 31 2.86 -22.34 0.37
CA LEU A 31 3.99 -22.24 1.30
C LEU A 31 3.54 -22.35 2.76
N LEU A 32 2.45 -21.64 3.13
CA LEU A 32 1.89 -21.68 4.49
C LEU A 32 1.26 -23.04 4.82
N ALA A 33 0.69 -23.74 3.84
CA ALA A 33 0.20 -25.10 3.99
C ALA A 33 1.33 -26.15 4.10
N GLY A 34 2.59 -25.75 3.88
CA GLY A 34 3.75 -26.62 3.93
C GLY A 34 3.83 -27.60 2.75
N LEU A 35 3.09 -27.34 1.67
CA LEU A 35 3.12 -28.16 0.45
C LEU A 35 4.42 -27.97 -0.33
N GLU A 36 5.01 -26.77 -0.25
CA GLU A 36 6.30 -26.42 -0.83
C GLU A 36 7.18 -25.68 0.19
N ARG A 37 8.50 -25.62 -0.08
CA ARG A 37 9.46 -24.84 0.71
C ARG A 37 10.37 -24.06 -0.22
N LEU A 38 10.51 -22.77 0.02
CA LEU A 38 11.46 -21.90 -0.69
C LEU A 38 12.53 -21.41 0.28
N PRO A 39 13.81 -21.32 -0.15
CA PRO A 39 14.81 -20.58 0.58
C PRO A 39 14.41 -19.11 0.73
N ASP A 40 14.74 -18.48 1.86
CA ASP A 40 14.35 -17.09 2.19
C ASP A 40 14.71 -16.10 1.08
N ALA A 41 15.88 -16.23 0.46
CA ALA A 41 16.30 -15.35 -0.63
C ALA A 41 15.41 -15.50 -1.88
N ALA A 42 15.00 -16.72 -2.23
CA ALA A 42 14.11 -16.98 -3.36
C ALA A 42 12.69 -16.45 -3.10
N TYR A 43 12.21 -16.62 -1.86
CA TYR A 43 10.93 -16.09 -1.40
C TYR A 43 10.89 -14.56 -1.50
N HIS A 44 11.88 -13.86 -0.92
CA HIS A 44 11.96 -12.41 -1.03
C HIS A 44 12.20 -11.94 -2.49
N GLY A 45 12.97 -12.68 -3.28
CA GLY A 45 13.17 -12.38 -4.70
C GLY A 45 11.86 -12.42 -5.49
N LEU A 46 11.00 -13.41 -5.21
CA LEU A 46 9.67 -13.50 -5.77
C LEU A 46 8.80 -12.29 -5.38
N HIS A 47 8.85 -11.85 -4.12
CA HIS A 47 8.13 -10.65 -3.67
C HIS A 47 8.49 -9.43 -4.50
N ILE A 48 9.80 -9.17 -4.62
CA ILE A 48 10.31 -8.02 -5.36
C ILE A 48 9.92 -8.11 -6.84
N ALA A 49 9.92 -9.31 -7.43
CA ALA A 49 9.45 -9.50 -8.79
C ALA A 49 7.96 -9.19 -8.96
N LEU A 50 7.12 -9.62 -8.02
CA LEU A 50 5.68 -9.33 -8.03
C LEU A 50 5.40 -7.82 -7.83
N MET A 51 6.09 -7.18 -6.88
CA MET A 51 6.04 -5.73 -6.69
C MET A 51 6.50 -4.98 -7.94
N ALA A 52 7.59 -5.41 -8.57
CA ALA A 52 8.07 -4.82 -9.82
C ALA A 52 7.04 -4.95 -10.95
N ALA A 53 6.33 -6.08 -11.06
CA ALA A 53 5.25 -6.24 -12.03
C ALA A 53 4.10 -5.23 -11.80
N VAL A 54 3.71 -5.02 -10.54
CA VAL A 54 2.69 -4.00 -10.18
C VAL A 54 3.19 -2.59 -10.52
N VAL A 55 4.42 -2.24 -10.12
CA VAL A 55 5.05 -0.93 -10.42
C VAL A 55 5.11 -0.67 -11.93
N LEU A 56 5.58 -1.64 -12.70
CA LEU A 56 5.71 -1.53 -14.15
C LEU A 56 4.33 -1.38 -14.81
N SER A 57 3.32 -2.15 -14.38
CA SER A 57 1.97 -2.01 -14.89
C SER A 57 1.39 -0.61 -14.64
N GLN A 58 1.67 -0.05 -13.46
CA GLN A 58 1.26 1.29 -13.08
C GLN A 58 1.95 2.37 -13.93
N PHE A 59 3.24 2.21 -14.17
CA PHE A 59 4.01 3.09 -15.05
C PHE A 59 3.53 3.01 -16.50
N MET A 60 3.25 1.80 -17.01
CA MET A 60 2.69 1.61 -18.35
C MET A 60 1.31 2.25 -18.49
N LEU A 61 0.46 2.18 -17.45
CA LEU A 61 -0.83 2.86 -17.40
C LEU A 61 -0.64 4.39 -17.49
N TYR A 62 0.32 4.95 -16.75
CA TYR A 62 0.66 6.37 -16.85
C TYR A 62 1.04 6.78 -18.27
N VAL A 63 2.02 6.08 -18.88
CA VAL A 63 2.50 6.40 -20.22
C VAL A 63 1.39 6.26 -21.27
N SER A 64 0.55 5.22 -21.15
CA SER A 64 -0.54 4.95 -22.09
C SER A 64 -1.70 5.95 -22.00
N SER A 65 -1.90 6.55 -20.82
CA SER A 65 -3.01 7.48 -20.54
C SER A 65 -2.60 8.95 -20.56
N LYS A 66 -1.29 9.25 -20.62
CA LYS A 66 -0.77 10.63 -20.68
C LYS A 66 -1.35 11.36 -21.91
N GLY A 67 -1.95 12.52 -21.66
CA GLY A 67 -2.63 13.32 -22.69
C GLY A 67 -4.04 12.84 -23.07
N ARG A 68 -4.54 11.73 -22.49
CA ARG A 68 -5.91 11.22 -22.72
C ARG A 68 -6.81 11.35 -21.50
N SER A 69 -6.24 11.26 -20.30
CA SER A 69 -6.95 11.47 -19.04
C SER A 69 -6.20 12.48 -18.17
N PRO A 70 -6.89 13.44 -17.53
CA PRO A 70 -6.28 14.31 -16.53
C PRO A 70 -5.77 13.53 -15.31
N TYR A 71 -6.28 12.32 -15.08
CA TYR A 71 -5.88 11.45 -13.96
C TYR A 71 -4.66 10.57 -14.28
N ALA A 72 -4.07 10.67 -15.47
CA ALA A 72 -2.86 9.92 -15.82
C ALA A 72 -1.74 10.12 -14.78
N GLY A 73 -1.61 11.35 -14.25
CA GLY A 73 -0.63 11.67 -13.22
C GLY A 73 -0.76 10.82 -11.95
N TYR A 74 -1.96 10.36 -11.59
CA TYR A 74 -2.16 9.50 -10.42
C TYR A 74 -1.42 8.17 -10.60
N ALA A 75 -1.47 7.61 -11.81
CA ALA A 75 -0.71 6.39 -12.09
C ALA A 75 0.80 6.61 -11.96
N GLY A 76 1.32 7.74 -12.47
CA GLY A 76 2.76 8.04 -12.37
C GLY A 76 3.22 8.19 -10.93
N TRP A 77 2.47 8.92 -10.11
CA TRP A 77 2.76 9.10 -8.69
C TRP A 77 2.63 7.79 -7.90
N MET A 78 1.56 7.02 -8.12
CA MET A 78 1.41 5.71 -7.47
C MET A 78 2.55 4.75 -7.85
N ALA A 79 3.01 4.75 -9.10
CA ALA A 79 4.16 3.96 -9.52
C ALA A 79 5.44 4.35 -8.77
N LEU A 80 5.68 5.66 -8.59
CA LEU A 80 6.82 6.15 -7.81
C LEU A 80 6.72 5.74 -6.33
N GLY A 81 5.53 5.86 -5.74
CA GLY A 81 5.30 5.44 -4.36
C GLY A 81 5.55 3.93 -4.17
N MET A 82 5.03 3.11 -5.08
CA MET A 82 5.23 1.66 -5.09
C MET A 82 6.68 1.26 -5.34
N ALA A 83 7.40 2.00 -6.17
CA ALA A 83 8.83 1.78 -6.37
C ALA A 83 9.62 2.07 -5.09
N SER A 84 9.28 3.14 -4.37
CA SER A 84 9.87 3.43 -3.05
C SER A 84 9.61 2.31 -2.05
N THR A 85 8.37 1.80 -1.99
CA THR A 85 8.04 0.69 -1.11
C THR A 85 8.73 -0.60 -1.53
N ALA A 86 8.88 -0.89 -2.83
CA ALA A 86 9.61 -2.06 -3.30
C ALA A 86 11.10 -2.02 -2.93
N VAL A 87 11.73 -0.83 -2.94
CA VAL A 87 13.10 -0.68 -2.40
C VAL A 87 13.11 -0.92 -0.89
N GLY A 88 12.08 -0.46 -0.18
CA GLY A 88 11.89 -0.77 1.24
C GLY A 88 11.78 -2.27 1.50
N ASP A 89 11.02 -2.99 0.67
CA ASP A 89 10.86 -4.45 0.74
C ASP A 89 12.20 -5.16 0.55
N TYR A 90 13.02 -4.69 -0.41
CA TYR A 90 14.37 -5.22 -0.62
C TYR A 90 15.24 -5.02 0.61
N VAL A 91 15.27 -3.81 1.18
CA VAL A 91 16.06 -3.49 2.37
C VAL A 91 15.62 -4.32 3.58
N ASN A 92 14.32 -4.60 3.71
CA ASN A 92 13.77 -5.38 4.82
C ASN A 92 13.85 -6.91 4.59
N GLY A 93 14.11 -7.36 3.38
CA GLY A 93 14.23 -8.78 3.04
C GLY A 93 15.58 -9.40 3.38
N ALA A 94 15.65 -10.72 3.25
CA ALA A 94 16.86 -11.52 3.48
C ALA A 94 17.97 -11.31 2.43
N MET A 95 17.67 -10.60 1.35
CA MET A 95 18.64 -10.28 0.30
C MET A 95 19.51 -9.06 0.63
N SER A 96 19.16 -8.27 1.66
CA SER A 96 19.95 -7.12 2.08
C SER A 96 20.87 -7.48 3.26
N GLY A 97 22.10 -6.97 3.22
CA GLY A 97 23.05 -7.03 4.34
C GLY A 97 22.83 -5.94 5.40
N VAL A 98 21.65 -5.31 5.44
CA VAL A 98 21.35 -4.26 6.43
C VAL A 98 20.99 -4.92 7.75
N GLU A 99 21.79 -4.67 8.78
CA GLU A 99 21.60 -5.21 10.13
C GLU A 99 21.98 -4.13 11.17
N PRO A 100 21.44 -4.17 12.40
CA PRO A 100 20.43 -5.13 12.88
C PRO A 100 19.02 -4.74 12.42
N VAL A 101 17.99 -5.45 12.92
CA VAL A 101 16.58 -5.24 12.57
C VAL A 101 16.14 -3.79 12.79
N SER A 102 16.59 -3.10 13.83
CA SER A 102 16.27 -1.69 14.05
C SER A 102 16.71 -0.78 12.89
N LEU A 103 17.84 -1.09 12.24
CA LEU A 103 18.29 -0.36 11.07
C LEU A 103 17.42 -0.66 9.84
N LYS A 104 17.02 -1.93 9.64
CA LYS A 104 16.06 -2.31 8.57
C LYS A 104 14.74 -1.55 8.73
N LEU A 105 14.18 -1.53 9.94
CA LEU A 105 12.95 -0.81 10.27
C LEU A 105 13.08 0.70 10.08
N THR A 106 14.28 1.27 10.28
CA THR A 106 14.50 2.70 10.07
C THR A 106 14.44 3.05 8.58
N TRP A 107 15.04 2.20 7.74
CA TRP A 107 14.90 2.32 6.29
C TRP A 107 13.48 2.05 5.81
N ALA A 108 12.78 1.07 6.42
CA ALA A 108 11.38 0.81 6.17
C ALA A 108 10.54 2.07 6.41
N LEU A 109 10.70 2.69 7.58
CA LEU A 109 10.01 3.92 7.96
C LEU A 109 10.23 5.03 6.92
N LEU A 110 11.45 5.18 6.40
CA LEU A 110 11.75 6.20 5.39
C LEU A 110 11.17 5.87 4.01
N LEU A 111 11.32 4.63 3.53
CA LEU A 111 10.97 4.23 2.17
C LEU A 111 9.47 3.98 2.02
N PHE A 112 8.86 3.33 3.02
CA PHE A 112 7.41 3.21 3.16
C PHE A 112 6.80 4.56 3.47
N GLY A 113 7.47 5.31 4.36
CA GLY A 113 7.52 6.77 4.44
C GLY A 113 6.99 7.52 3.23
N VAL A 114 7.92 7.67 2.28
CA VAL A 114 7.73 8.36 1.02
C VAL A 114 6.59 7.74 0.21
N GLY A 115 6.55 6.42 0.10
CA GLY A 115 5.55 5.71 -0.70
C GLY A 115 4.11 6.00 -0.27
N TYR A 116 3.83 5.87 1.02
CA TYR A 116 2.48 6.06 1.54
C TYR A 116 2.07 7.52 1.63
N VAL A 117 3.00 8.45 1.85
CA VAL A 117 2.70 9.89 1.71
C VAL A 117 2.18 10.15 0.30
N ILE A 118 2.80 9.56 -0.73
CA ILE A 118 2.33 9.70 -2.11
C ILE A 118 0.92 9.12 -2.26
N TYR A 119 0.63 7.95 -1.69
CA TYR A 119 -0.72 7.35 -1.76
C TYR A 119 -1.77 8.25 -1.12
N VAL A 120 -1.48 8.74 0.10
CA VAL A 120 -2.33 9.67 0.84
C VAL A 120 -2.57 10.95 0.05
N VAL A 121 -1.52 11.53 -0.55
CA VAL A 121 -1.64 12.76 -1.34
C VAL A 121 -2.49 12.54 -2.59
N MET A 122 -2.36 11.40 -3.28
CA MET A 122 -3.20 11.09 -4.45
C MET A 122 -4.67 10.89 -4.07
N LEU A 123 -4.95 10.15 -3.00
CA LEU A 123 -6.32 10.00 -2.48
C LEU A 123 -6.91 11.34 -2.03
N TRP A 124 -6.12 12.16 -1.33
CA TRP A 124 -6.54 13.48 -0.87
C TRP A 124 -6.82 14.44 -2.03
N ARG A 125 -5.96 14.44 -3.05
CA ARG A 125 -6.15 15.26 -4.24
C ARG A 125 -7.44 14.90 -4.97
N HIS A 126 -7.71 13.60 -5.14
CA HIS A 126 -8.97 13.14 -5.72
C HIS A 126 -10.18 13.54 -4.85
N ASP A 127 -10.10 13.38 -3.52
CA ASP A 127 -11.16 13.83 -2.59
C ASP A 127 -11.45 15.33 -2.72
N ARG A 128 -10.40 16.15 -2.93
CA ARG A 128 -10.54 17.59 -3.16
C ARG A 128 -11.17 17.93 -4.50
N GLU A 129 -10.79 17.23 -5.57
CA GLU A 129 -11.35 17.42 -6.90
C GLU A 129 -12.84 17.08 -6.93
N MET A 130 -13.25 15.98 -6.28
CA MET A 130 -14.67 15.61 -6.13
C MET A 130 -15.45 16.65 -5.32
N ALA A 131 -14.88 17.12 -4.21
CA ALA A 131 -15.50 18.14 -3.38
C ALA A 131 -15.70 19.47 -4.12
N ALA A 132 -14.70 19.88 -4.92
CA ALA A 132 -14.78 21.09 -5.75
C ALA A 132 -15.85 20.96 -6.85
N ALA A 133 -16.09 19.75 -7.36
CA ALA A 133 -17.18 19.44 -8.28
C ALA A 133 -18.56 19.34 -7.59
N GLY A 134 -18.66 19.64 -6.29
CA GLY A 134 -19.90 19.53 -5.51
C GLY A 134 -20.31 18.09 -5.17
N GLN A 135 -19.47 17.11 -5.51
CA GLN A 135 -19.71 15.68 -5.32
C GLN A 135 -19.01 15.18 -4.04
N GLY A 136 -19.47 14.04 -3.52
CA GLY A 136 -18.79 13.31 -2.45
C GLY A 136 -19.28 13.55 -1.02
N ALA A 137 -18.55 12.96 -0.06
CA ALA A 137 -18.91 12.91 1.36
C ALA A 137 -18.98 14.32 2.01
N ARG A 138 -20.07 14.58 2.75
CA ARG A 138 -20.34 15.85 3.46
C ARG A 138 -20.47 15.64 4.97
N GLY A 139 -20.22 16.71 5.73
CA GLY A 139 -20.44 16.76 7.18
C GLY A 139 -19.64 15.70 7.95
N LEU A 140 -20.32 14.97 8.83
CA LEU A 140 -19.71 13.94 9.68
C LEU A 140 -19.04 12.81 8.89
N TRP A 141 -19.52 12.47 7.70
CA TRP A 141 -18.87 11.44 6.86
C TRP A 141 -17.51 11.88 6.32
N ARG A 142 -17.27 13.20 6.24
CA ARG A 142 -15.98 13.73 5.83
C ARG A 142 -14.99 13.69 6.99
N TYR A 143 -15.36 14.17 8.17
CA TYR A 143 -14.39 14.39 9.26
C TYR A 143 -14.53 13.43 10.45
N GLY A 144 -15.72 12.87 10.65
CA GLY A 144 -16.06 12.05 11.82
C GLY A 144 -15.32 10.72 11.88
N LEU A 145 -14.85 10.18 10.75
CA LEU A 145 -14.08 8.94 10.71
C LEU A 145 -12.63 9.11 11.18
N ALA A 146 -12.07 10.33 11.13
CA ALA A 146 -10.67 10.55 11.49
C ALA A 146 -10.42 10.32 12.98
N LEU A 147 -11.35 10.76 13.83
CA LEU A 147 -11.21 10.64 15.28
C LEU A 147 -11.15 9.20 15.79
N PRO A 148 -12.11 8.30 15.48
CA PRO A 148 -12.04 6.92 15.94
C PRO A 148 -10.82 6.17 15.39
N VAL A 149 -10.42 6.44 14.14
CA VAL A 149 -9.21 5.84 13.55
C VAL A 149 -7.95 6.34 14.25
N LEU A 150 -7.87 7.64 14.57
CA LEU A 150 -6.76 8.22 15.34
C LEU A 150 -6.66 7.60 16.73
N VAL A 151 -7.78 7.52 17.45
CA VAL A 151 -7.82 6.92 18.80
C VAL A 151 -7.40 5.45 18.74
N GLY A 152 -7.94 4.67 17.78
CA GLY A 152 -7.57 3.28 17.59
C GLY A 152 -6.07 3.09 17.29
N ASN A 153 -5.52 3.89 16.38
CA ASN A 153 -4.09 3.82 16.04
C ASN A 153 -3.20 4.25 17.21
N LEU A 154 -3.58 5.28 17.97
CA LEU A 154 -2.84 5.71 19.16
C LEU A 154 -2.78 4.59 20.21
N LEU A 155 -3.93 3.98 20.53
CA LEU A 155 -4.01 2.88 21.49
C LEU A 155 -3.21 1.66 21.01
N ALA A 156 -3.35 1.28 19.74
CA ALA A 156 -2.61 0.18 19.15
C ALA A 156 -1.09 0.42 19.21
N TRP A 157 -0.63 1.63 18.92
CA TRP A 157 0.79 1.96 18.97
C TRP A 157 1.35 1.89 20.40
N ILE A 158 0.65 2.48 21.39
CA ILE A 158 1.06 2.42 22.81
C ILE A 158 1.16 0.96 23.28
N GLN A 159 0.18 0.13 22.92
CA GLN A 159 0.10 -1.25 23.43
C GLN A 159 1.06 -2.21 22.72
N HIS A 160 1.27 -2.04 21.42
CA HIS A 160 1.92 -3.07 20.59
C HIS A 160 3.22 -2.63 19.92
N VAL A 161 3.43 -1.34 19.67
CA VAL A 161 4.60 -0.84 18.94
C VAL A 161 5.62 -0.20 19.88
N GLN A 162 5.19 0.76 20.70
CA GLN A 162 6.05 1.51 21.61
C GLN A 162 6.98 0.63 22.45
N PRO A 163 6.52 -0.47 23.08
CA PRO A 163 7.39 -1.29 23.92
C PRO A 163 8.57 -1.91 23.15
N GLY A 164 8.41 -2.16 21.85
CA GLY A 164 9.45 -2.72 20.99
C GLY A 164 10.44 -1.68 20.46
N VAL A 165 9.98 -0.46 20.20
CA VAL A 165 10.81 0.59 19.56
C VAL A 165 11.36 1.65 20.52
N GLN A 166 10.92 1.67 21.78
CA GLN A 166 11.27 2.75 22.75
C GLN A 166 12.77 2.91 23.00
N ALA A 167 13.57 1.86 22.83
CA ALA A 167 15.03 1.92 22.96
C ALA A 167 15.71 2.65 21.79
N HIS A 168 15.00 2.87 20.68
CA HIS A 168 15.51 3.46 19.45
C HIS A 168 14.79 4.78 19.15
N THR A 169 15.39 5.91 19.55
CA THR A 169 14.78 7.26 19.48
C THR A 169 14.14 7.56 18.12
N LEU A 170 14.86 7.34 17.01
CA LEU A 170 14.37 7.63 15.67
C LEU A 170 13.17 6.75 15.29
N LEU A 171 13.20 5.45 15.59
CA LEU A 171 12.09 4.53 15.33
C LEU A 171 10.89 4.82 16.22
N CYS A 172 11.12 5.17 17.49
CA CYS A 172 10.07 5.48 18.44
C CYS A 172 9.24 6.67 17.96
N TYR A 173 9.89 7.83 17.78
CA TYR A 173 9.19 9.04 17.31
C TYR A 173 8.75 8.93 15.85
N GLY A 174 9.56 8.28 15.02
CA GLY A 174 9.25 8.04 13.61
C GLY A 174 7.98 7.21 13.45
N SER A 175 7.91 6.03 14.05
CA SER A 175 6.73 5.16 13.99
C SER A 175 5.50 5.80 14.64
N PHE A 176 5.68 6.60 15.70
CA PHE A 176 4.60 7.36 16.31
C PHE A 176 3.98 8.36 15.33
N VAL A 177 4.81 9.21 14.71
CA VAL A 177 4.35 10.18 13.70
C VAL A 177 3.73 9.46 12.51
N PHE A 178 4.38 8.40 12.03
CA PHE A 178 3.90 7.60 10.90
C PHE A 178 2.51 7.01 11.16
N ASN A 179 2.31 6.45 12.36
CA ASN A 179 1.06 5.88 12.82
C ASN A 179 -0.06 6.92 12.98
N LEU A 180 0.23 8.08 13.58
CA LEU A 180 -0.79 9.12 13.80
C LEU A 180 -1.09 9.98 12.56
N THR A 181 -0.25 9.89 11.53
CA THR A 181 -0.46 10.66 10.29
C THR A 181 -0.91 9.76 9.15
N ILE A 182 -0.04 8.87 8.69
CA ILE A 182 -0.27 8.08 7.48
C ILE A 182 -1.28 6.97 7.73
N TYR A 183 -1.17 6.22 8.84
CA TYR A 183 -2.11 5.13 9.14
C TYR A 183 -3.49 5.63 9.56
N VAL A 184 -3.62 6.93 9.86
CA VAL A 184 -4.93 7.58 10.01
C VAL A 184 -5.42 8.10 8.66
N ALA A 185 -4.59 8.84 7.94
CA ALA A 185 -4.97 9.49 6.70
C ALA A 185 -5.36 8.49 5.60
N MET A 186 -4.60 7.41 5.43
CA MET A 186 -4.82 6.43 4.37
C MET A 186 -6.20 5.76 4.45
N PRO A 187 -6.60 5.09 5.56
CA PRO A 187 -7.91 4.47 5.65
C PRO A 187 -9.06 5.49 5.64
N VAL A 188 -8.87 6.67 6.24
CA VAL A 188 -9.89 7.74 6.21
C VAL A 188 -10.13 8.21 4.77
N LEU A 189 -9.08 8.47 4.01
CA LEU A 189 -9.19 8.91 2.62
C LEU A 189 -9.67 7.80 1.69
N ALA A 190 -9.27 6.55 1.93
CA ALA A 190 -9.77 5.40 1.19
C ALA A 190 -11.27 5.18 1.44
N MET A 191 -11.74 5.39 2.68
CA MET A 191 -13.18 5.35 3.00
C MET A 191 -13.94 6.49 2.33
N ARG A 192 -13.36 7.70 2.30
CA ARG A 192 -13.96 8.81 1.52
C ARG A 192 -14.01 8.48 0.04
N TYR A 193 -12.97 7.87 -0.52
CA TYR A 193 -12.99 7.40 -1.91
C TYR A 193 -14.13 6.40 -2.15
N PHE A 194 -14.32 5.43 -1.25
CA PHE A 194 -15.41 4.47 -1.35
C PHE A 194 -16.80 5.14 -1.32
N ILE A 195 -17.01 6.09 -0.41
CA ILE A 195 -18.24 6.89 -0.36
C ILE A 195 -18.43 7.70 -1.66
N ASN A 196 -17.38 8.37 -2.12
CA ASN A 196 -17.40 9.19 -3.34
C ASN A 196 -17.67 8.34 -4.59
N SER A 197 -17.25 7.07 -4.56
CA SER A 197 -17.56 6.08 -5.59
C SER A 197 -18.99 5.50 -5.48
N GLN A 198 -19.88 6.10 -4.68
CA GLN A 198 -21.25 5.62 -4.48
C GLN A 198 -21.33 4.15 -4.06
N TRP A 199 -20.39 3.73 -3.20
CA TRP A 199 -20.33 2.35 -2.68
C TRP A 199 -20.11 1.28 -3.76
N HIS A 200 -19.58 1.65 -4.91
CA HIS A 200 -19.22 0.67 -5.94
C HIS A 200 -18.05 -0.22 -5.50
N VAL A 201 -18.03 -1.46 -6.01
CA VAL A 201 -17.03 -2.49 -5.70
C VAL A 201 -15.59 -1.99 -5.90
N GLY A 202 -15.34 -1.16 -6.92
CA GLY A 202 -14.02 -0.55 -7.12
C GLY A 202 -13.56 0.33 -5.95
N GLY A 203 -14.47 1.07 -5.33
CA GLY A 203 -14.15 1.84 -4.12
C GLY A 203 -13.85 0.97 -2.92
N LEU A 204 -14.57 -0.16 -2.78
CA LEU A 204 -14.32 -1.13 -1.72
C LEU A 204 -12.93 -1.76 -1.85
N VAL A 205 -12.50 -2.08 -3.07
CA VAL A 205 -11.15 -2.58 -3.37
C VAL A 205 -10.07 -1.65 -2.81
N VAL A 206 -10.17 -0.35 -3.11
CA VAL A 206 -9.20 0.65 -2.62
C VAL A 206 -9.28 0.82 -1.10
N LEU A 207 -10.48 0.75 -0.51
CA LEU A 207 -10.65 0.76 0.95
C LEU A 207 -9.95 -0.42 1.62
N ILE A 208 -10.13 -1.64 1.11
CA ILE A 208 -9.44 -2.82 1.63
C ILE A 208 -7.93 -2.61 1.54
N GLY A 209 -7.43 -2.13 0.39
CA GLY A 209 -6.01 -1.80 0.23
C GLY A 209 -5.51 -0.80 1.27
N GLY A 210 -6.27 0.28 1.49
CA GLY A 210 -5.93 1.34 2.45
C GLY A 210 -6.02 0.94 3.93
N VAL A 211 -6.62 -0.21 4.24
CA VAL A 211 -6.66 -0.80 5.60
C VAL A 211 -5.57 -1.86 5.78
N LEU A 212 -5.36 -2.71 4.77
CA LEU A 212 -4.38 -3.80 4.81
C LEU A 212 -2.94 -3.30 4.94
N ILE A 213 -2.58 -2.21 4.25
CA ILE A 213 -1.22 -1.64 4.31
C ILE A 213 -0.87 -1.19 5.75
N PRO A 214 -1.63 -0.26 6.40
CA PRO A 214 -1.36 0.11 7.79
C PRO A 214 -1.36 -1.07 8.77
N TYR A 215 -2.28 -2.02 8.60
CA TYR A 215 -2.37 -3.18 9.46
C TYR A 215 -1.11 -4.06 9.36
N SER A 216 -0.62 -4.31 8.14
CA SER A 216 0.64 -5.03 7.92
C SER A 216 1.78 -4.36 8.67
N ASP A 217 1.91 -3.04 8.56
CA ASP A 217 3.08 -2.38 9.11
C ASP A 217 3.04 -2.30 10.64
N LEU A 218 1.85 -2.21 11.24
CA LEU A 218 1.69 -2.36 12.68
C LEU A 218 2.17 -3.74 13.16
N ILE A 219 1.89 -4.81 12.42
CA ILE A 219 2.44 -6.14 12.70
C ILE A 219 3.97 -6.12 12.56
N LEU A 220 4.50 -5.55 11.49
CA LEU A 220 5.94 -5.49 11.23
C LEU A 220 6.68 -4.78 12.37
N PHE A 221 6.27 -3.56 12.74
CA PHE A 221 6.90 -2.80 13.83
C PHE A 221 6.69 -3.46 15.21
N GLY A 222 5.51 -4.05 15.46
CA GLY A 222 5.20 -4.69 16.74
C GLY A 222 5.86 -6.06 16.95
N SER A 223 6.28 -6.73 15.87
CA SER A 223 6.76 -8.12 15.94
C SER A 223 8.28 -8.28 15.79
N TRP A 224 8.96 -7.35 15.12
CA TRP A 224 10.39 -7.49 14.80
C TRP A 224 11.35 -7.09 15.93
N LEU A 225 10.93 -6.16 16.79
CA LEU A 225 11.70 -5.74 17.98
C LEU A 225 11.01 -6.16 19.29
N ARG A 226 10.27 -7.28 19.25
CA ARG A 226 9.49 -7.73 20.40
C ARG A 226 10.40 -8.00 21.60
N SER A 227 9.96 -7.57 22.78
CA SER A 227 10.69 -7.70 24.05
C SER A 227 12.02 -6.94 24.12
N GLY A 228 12.22 -5.92 23.28
CA GLY A 228 13.41 -5.06 23.29
C GLY A 228 14.68 -5.74 22.78
N VAL A 229 14.54 -6.89 22.11
CA VAL A 229 15.65 -7.58 21.45
C VAL A 229 15.79 -7.03 20.03
N ASP A 230 17.01 -6.64 19.66
CA ASP A 230 17.35 -6.18 18.31
C ASP A 230 18.21 -7.25 17.62
N PRO A 231 17.59 -8.28 17.00
CA PRO A 231 18.34 -9.35 16.36
C PRO A 231 19.01 -8.86 15.07
N ALA A 232 20.05 -9.58 14.63
CA ALA A 232 20.69 -9.32 13.34
C ALA A 232 19.70 -9.47 12.17
N VAL A 233 18.83 -10.49 12.23
CA VAL A 233 17.83 -10.81 11.20
C VAL A 233 16.44 -11.07 11.80
N PRO A 234 15.35 -10.70 11.11
CA PRO A 234 13.99 -11.01 11.54
C PRO A 234 13.65 -12.49 11.32
N SER A 235 12.65 -13.02 12.04
CA SER A 235 12.19 -14.40 11.79
C SER A 235 11.35 -14.48 10.50
N PHE A 236 11.65 -15.46 9.65
CA PHE A 236 10.97 -15.68 8.36
C PHE A 236 9.44 -15.80 8.47
N GLN A 237 8.93 -16.53 9.47
CA GLN A 237 7.49 -16.77 9.62
C GLN A 237 6.70 -15.47 9.80
N LEU A 238 7.22 -14.53 10.59
CA LEU A 238 6.58 -13.22 10.78
C LEU A 238 6.58 -12.38 9.51
N TYR A 239 7.64 -12.47 8.69
CA TYR A 239 7.69 -11.80 7.39
C TYR A 239 6.63 -12.38 6.43
N ALA A 240 6.53 -13.71 6.35
CA ALA A 240 5.65 -14.39 5.41
C ALA A 240 4.16 -14.15 5.70
N TYR A 241 3.75 -14.21 6.97
CA TYR A 241 2.36 -13.90 7.33
C TYR A 241 1.98 -12.44 7.07
N ASN A 242 2.94 -11.53 7.25
CA ASN A 242 2.70 -10.12 6.97
C ASN A 242 2.59 -9.83 5.47
N TRP A 243 3.27 -10.61 4.63
CA TRP A 243 3.35 -10.35 3.21
C TRP A 243 1.99 -10.48 2.50
N ILE A 244 1.20 -11.54 2.71
CA ILE A 244 -0.14 -11.65 2.06
C ILE A 244 -0.97 -10.37 2.27
N VAL A 245 -0.96 -9.86 3.50
CA VAL A 245 -1.67 -8.65 3.89
C VAL A 245 -1.06 -7.43 3.20
N TYR A 246 0.26 -7.26 3.30
CA TYR A 246 0.99 -6.14 2.73
C TYR A 246 0.85 -6.06 1.20
N PHE A 247 1.22 -7.12 0.48
CA PHE A 247 1.17 -7.16 -0.98
C PHE A 247 -0.27 -7.11 -1.50
N GLY A 248 -1.20 -7.77 -0.81
CA GLY A 248 -2.63 -7.61 -1.05
C GLY A 248 -3.03 -6.13 -0.95
N GLY A 249 -2.59 -5.45 0.10
CA GLY A 249 -2.76 -4.02 0.28
C GLY A 249 -2.23 -3.19 -0.90
N GLN A 250 -0.97 -3.41 -1.29
CA GLN A 250 -0.30 -2.72 -2.39
C GLN A 250 -1.02 -2.94 -3.73
N ALA A 251 -1.35 -4.19 -4.06
CA ALA A 251 -2.01 -4.55 -5.31
C ALA A 251 -3.42 -3.92 -5.40
N LEU A 252 -4.21 -3.98 -4.33
CA LEU A 252 -5.54 -3.38 -4.31
C LEU A 252 -5.47 -1.85 -4.41
N MET A 253 -4.51 -1.23 -3.73
CA MET A 253 -4.27 0.22 -3.83
C MET A 253 -3.80 0.63 -5.24
N ALA A 254 -3.06 -0.21 -5.96
CA ALA A 254 -2.65 0.01 -7.35
C ALA A 254 -3.82 0.11 -8.34
N MET A 255 -5.01 -0.36 -7.96
CA MET A 255 -6.19 -0.23 -8.82
C MET A 255 -6.77 1.19 -8.81
N PHE A 256 -6.44 2.02 -7.81
CA PHE A 256 -7.02 3.37 -7.63
C PHE A 256 -6.94 4.24 -8.90
N PRO A 257 -5.77 4.46 -9.55
CA PRO A 257 -5.70 5.32 -10.73
C PRO A 257 -6.54 4.80 -11.90
N ALA A 258 -6.56 3.48 -12.12
CA ALA A 258 -7.34 2.87 -13.18
C ALA A 258 -8.85 3.04 -12.94
N LEU A 259 -9.31 2.86 -11.69
CA LEU A 259 -10.70 3.01 -11.32
C LEU A 259 -11.19 4.46 -11.50
N VAL A 260 -10.37 5.44 -11.11
CA VAL A 260 -10.66 6.88 -11.35
C VAL A 260 -10.79 7.18 -12.85
N MET A 261 -9.88 6.66 -13.68
CA MET A 261 -9.96 6.83 -15.14
C MET A 261 -11.20 6.16 -15.75
N GLN A 262 -11.62 5.01 -15.24
CA GLN A 262 -12.85 4.34 -15.71
C GLN A 262 -14.10 5.14 -15.36
N SER A 263 -14.20 5.69 -14.14
CA SER A 263 -15.33 6.54 -13.77
C SER A 263 -15.42 7.80 -14.63
N GLU A 264 -14.28 8.42 -14.94
CA GLU A 264 -14.21 9.57 -15.84
C GLU A 264 -14.70 9.20 -17.25
N ALA A 265 -14.22 8.09 -17.81
CA ALA A 265 -14.61 7.66 -19.15
C ALA A 265 -16.12 7.37 -19.25
N ARG A 266 -16.71 6.79 -18.20
CA ARG A 266 -18.17 6.57 -18.12
C ARG A 266 -18.94 7.88 -18.03
N ALA A 267 -18.48 8.84 -17.23
CA ALA A 267 -19.12 10.13 -17.11
C ALA A 267 -19.09 10.95 -18.42
N LYS A 268 -18.05 10.78 -19.25
CA LYS A 268 -17.97 11.42 -20.58
C LYS A 268 -18.84 10.77 -21.66
N ALA A 269 -19.29 9.52 -21.44
CA ALA A 269 -20.08 8.77 -22.39
C ALA A 269 -21.60 8.82 -22.12
N ALA A 270 -22.00 9.34 -20.96
CA ALA A 270 -23.39 9.57 -20.54
C ALA A 270 -23.84 10.99 -20.92
#